data_AF-A0A935IYF7-F1
#
_entry.id   AF-A0A935IYF7-F1
#
_cell.length_a   1.000
_cell.length_b   1.000
_cell.length_c   1.000
_cell.angle_alpha   90.00
_cell.angle_beta   90.00
_cell.angle_gamma   90.00
#
_symmetry.space_group_name_H-M   'P 1'
#
loop_
_entity.id
_entity.type
_entity.pdbx_description
1 polymer ?
#
loop_
_entity_poly.entity_id
_entity_poly.type
_entity_poly.pdbx_seq_one_letter_code
_entity_poly.pdbx_strand_id
1 'polypeptide(L)'
;MKTILALQSAIRFANRLKLLRKQRQQGKIAGATQKRQSLSKEQRNLILSKTGGRCHICGGKIKKSENWQADHVLAHAYGGEHSVENYLAAHAICNNYRWHYGSEEFQWIIKLGVWIRTLIETRDSLAMILAERYIKHERHRITRQKQ
;
A
#
# COMPACT_ATOMS: atom_id res chain seq x y z
N MET A 1 6.40 14.46 -14.51
CA MET A 1 7.80 14.22 -14.08
C MET A 1 8.54 15.53 -13.76
N LYS A 2 7.88 16.51 -13.10
CA LYS A 2 8.46 17.84 -12.77
C LYS A 2 8.91 18.00 -11.30
N THR A 3 8.78 16.95 -10.48
CA THR A 3 8.91 17.05 -9.01
C THR A 3 10.32 16.79 -8.48
N ILE A 4 11.16 16.03 -9.20
CA ILE A 4 12.53 15.69 -8.73
C ILE A 4 13.45 16.91 -8.73
N LEU A 5 13.33 17.80 -9.72
CA LEU A 5 14.16 19.01 -9.82
C LEU A 5 13.95 19.99 -8.65
N ALA A 6 12.81 19.94 -7.96
CA ALA A 6 12.54 20.75 -6.77
C ALA A 6 13.13 20.14 -5.47
N LEU A 7 13.42 18.84 -5.47
CA LEU A 7 13.95 18.08 -4.32
C LEU A 7 15.49 18.07 -4.38
N GLN A 8 16.09 19.26 -4.46
CA GLN A 8 17.53 19.51 -4.67
C GLN A 8 18.46 18.99 -3.56
N SER A 9 17.94 18.30 -2.53
CA SER A 9 18.74 17.66 -1.48
C SER A 9 17.97 16.55 -0.77
N ALA A 10 18.69 15.63 -0.13
CA ALA A 10 18.10 14.59 0.72
C ALA A 10 17.23 15.16 1.85
N ILE A 11 17.61 16.32 2.41
CA ILE A 11 16.85 17.02 3.45
C ILE A 11 15.48 17.47 2.92
N ARG A 12 15.44 18.09 1.74
CA ARG A 12 14.18 18.52 1.11
C ARG A 12 13.28 17.32 0.81
N PHE A 13 13.86 16.21 0.33
CA PHE A 13 13.10 14.99 0.09
C PHE A 13 12.52 14.38 1.37
N ALA A 14 13.31 14.27 2.44
CA ALA A 14 12.82 13.81 3.73
C ALA A 14 11.68 14.70 4.27
N ASN A 15 11.80 16.02 4.13
CA ASN A 15 10.75 16.96 4.52
C ASN A 15 9.48 16.79 3.69
N ARG A 16 9.58 16.52 2.39
CA ARG A 16 8.42 16.21 1.54
C ARG A 16 7.70 14.95 2.01
N LEU A 17 8.43 13.88 2.31
CA LEU A 17 7.83 12.64 2.82
C LEU A 17 7.13 12.86 4.18
N LYS A 18 7.72 13.67 5.07
CA LYS A 18 7.09 14.08 6.33
C LYS A 18 5.80 14.86 6.10
N LEU A 19 5.80 15.79 5.14
CA LEU A 19 4.61 16.57 4.79
C LEU A 19 3.49 15.69 4.25
N LEU A 20 3.79 14.76 3.33
CA LEU A 20 2.81 13.82 2.80
C LEU A 20 2.18 12.97 3.92
N ARG A 21 2.99 12.48 4.86
CA ARG A 21 2.50 11.78 6.05
C ARG A 21 1.57 12.66 6.90
N LYS A 22 1.93 13.93 7.13
CA LYS A 22 1.11 14.88 7.90
C LYS A 22 -0.23 15.13 7.21
N GLN A 23 -0.21 15.39 5.91
CA GLN A 23 -1.42 15.57 5.09
C GLN A 23 -2.33 14.33 5.16
N ARG A 24 -1.75 13.13 5.04
CA ARG A 24 -2.48 11.88 5.19
C ARG A 24 -3.13 11.76 6.57
N GLN A 25 -2.41 12.09 7.64
CA GLN A 25 -2.98 12.05 9.00
C GLN A 25 -4.10 13.08 9.20
N GLN A 26 -3.96 14.29 8.65
CA GLN A 26 -4.93 15.37 8.78
C GLN A 26 -6.20 15.16 7.95
N GLY A 27 -6.09 14.55 6.76
CA GLY A 27 -7.24 14.32 5.89
C GLY A 27 -8.18 13.21 6.37
N LYS A 28 -7.87 12.55 7.50
CA LYS A 28 -8.78 11.56 8.09
C LYS A 28 -10.00 12.29 8.65
N ILE A 29 -11.19 11.94 8.15
CA ILE A 29 -12.45 12.49 8.65
C ILE A 29 -12.65 12.02 10.10
N ALA A 30 -12.83 12.96 11.02
CA ALA A 30 -13.15 12.68 12.41
C ALA A 30 -14.49 11.91 12.48
N GLY A 31 -14.51 10.75 13.14
CA GLY A 31 -15.71 9.90 13.23
C GLY A 31 -15.93 8.94 12.05
N ALA A 32 -15.00 8.82 11.08
CA ALA A 32 -15.05 7.82 9.99
C ALA A 32 -14.81 6.37 10.46
N THR A 33 -15.15 6.06 11.71
CA THR A 33 -15.20 4.74 12.32
C THR A 33 -16.64 4.22 12.36
N GLN A 34 -17.40 4.41 11.27
CA GLN A 34 -18.64 3.65 11.12
C GLN A 34 -18.30 2.15 11.07
N LYS A 35 -19.19 1.35 11.66
CA LYS A 35 -19.06 -0.11 11.75
C LYS A 35 -18.93 -0.66 10.33
N ARG A 36 -17.82 -1.33 10.02
CA ARG A 36 -17.61 -1.96 8.70
C ARG A 36 -18.74 -2.95 8.47
N GLN A 37 -19.53 -2.74 7.42
CA GLN A 37 -20.53 -3.71 7.01
C GLN A 37 -19.84 -4.92 6.38
N SER A 38 -20.44 -6.11 6.53
CA SER A 38 -19.95 -7.31 5.87
C SER A 38 -20.50 -7.38 4.46
N LEU A 39 -19.62 -7.65 3.49
CA LEU A 39 -20.03 -7.87 2.11
C LEU A 39 -20.66 -9.26 1.95
N SER A 40 -21.76 -9.33 1.20
CA SER A 40 -22.37 -10.60 0.80
C SER A 40 -21.47 -11.39 -0.15
N LYS A 41 -21.76 -12.68 -0.33
CA LYS A 41 -21.03 -13.54 -1.28
C LYS A 41 -21.16 -13.03 -2.71
N GLU A 42 -22.35 -12.57 -3.08
CA GLU A 42 -22.66 -12.01 -4.40
C GLU A 42 -21.86 -10.73 -4.63
N GLN A 43 -21.83 -9.82 -3.65
CA GLN A 43 -21.00 -8.61 -3.72
C GLN A 43 -19.51 -8.95 -3.87
N ARG A 44 -19.01 -9.92 -3.11
CA ARG A 44 -17.61 -10.39 -3.24
C ARG A 44 -17.32 -10.96 -4.63
N ASN A 45 -18.26 -11.70 -5.22
CA ASN A 45 -18.11 -12.22 -6.59
C ASN A 45 -18.07 -11.09 -7.63
N LEU A 46 -18.93 -10.07 -7.49
CA LEU A 46 -18.91 -8.87 -8.34
C LEU A 46 -17.58 -8.12 -8.23
N ILE A 47 -17.06 -7.92 -7.02
CA ILE A 47 -15.77 -7.25 -6.80
C ILE A 47 -14.62 -8.03 -7.44
N LEU A 48 -14.64 -9.36 -7.31
CA LEU A 48 -13.62 -10.21 -7.92
C LEU A 48 -13.70 -10.20 -9.46
N SER A 49 -14.91 -10.17 -10.03
CA SER A 49 -15.10 -10.14 -11.48
C SER A 49 -14.65 -8.81 -12.11
N LYS A 50 -14.81 -7.66 -11.42
CA LYS A 50 -14.31 -6.34 -11.86
C LYS A 50 -12.83 -6.35 -12.25
N THR A 51 -12.05 -7.25 -11.64
CA THR A 51 -10.60 -7.34 -11.83
C THR A 51 -10.18 -8.59 -12.62
N GLY A 52 -11.15 -9.35 -13.17
CA GLY A 52 -10.88 -10.63 -13.84
C GLY A 52 -10.22 -11.66 -12.90
N GLY A 53 -10.52 -11.60 -11.60
CA GLY A 53 -9.90 -12.48 -10.60
C GLY A 53 -8.44 -12.13 -10.29
N ARG A 54 -8.05 -10.86 -10.39
CA ARG A 54 -6.67 -10.40 -10.17
C ARG A 54 -6.61 -9.31 -9.11
N CYS A 55 -5.49 -9.24 -8.39
CA CYS A 55 -5.23 -8.14 -7.48
C CYS A 55 -5.05 -6.85 -8.28
N HIS A 56 -5.85 -5.82 -8.00
CA HIS A 56 -5.75 -4.54 -8.72
C HIS A 56 -4.47 -3.75 -8.42
N ILE A 57 -3.73 -4.12 -7.36
CA ILE A 57 -2.48 -3.46 -6.96
C ILE A 57 -1.28 -4.07 -7.70
N CYS A 58 -1.15 -5.40 -7.72
CA CYS A 58 0.01 -6.09 -8.28
C CYS A 58 -0.25 -6.80 -9.63
N GLY A 59 -1.51 -6.91 -10.05
CA GLY A 59 -1.91 -7.64 -11.26
C GLY A 59 -1.85 -9.17 -11.16
N GLY A 60 -1.42 -9.72 -10.02
CA GLY A 60 -1.34 -11.16 -9.79
C GLY A 60 -2.72 -11.82 -9.70
N LYS A 61 -2.84 -13.07 -10.18
CA LYS A 61 -4.09 -13.85 -10.04
C LYS A 61 -4.38 -14.11 -8.55
N ILE A 62 -5.64 -13.99 -8.17
CA ILE A 62 -6.13 -14.37 -6.84
C ILE A 62 -6.54 -15.84 -6.93
N LYS A 63 -5.88 -16.71 -6.15
CA LYS A 63 -6.26 -18.13 -6.10
C LYS A 63 -7.52 -18.30 -5.25
N LYS A 64 -8.33 -19.32 -5.57
CA LYS A 64 -9.55 -19.63 -4.79
C LYS A 64 -9.26 -19.90 -3.30
N SER A 65 -8.07 -20.42 -2.99
CA SER A 65 -7.60 -20.69 -1.63
C SER A 65 -7.04 -19.47 -0.90
N GLU A 66 -6.87 -18.32 -1.57
CA GLU A 66 -6.30 -17.12 -0.98
C GLU A 66 -7.38 -16.26 -0.33
N ASN A 67 -7.16 -15.85 0.92
CA ASN A 67 -7.97 -14.86 1.61
C ASN A 67 -7.69 -13.45 1.05
N TRP A 68 -8.36 -13.11 -0.04
CA TRP A 68 -8.32 -11.79 -0.65
C TRP A 68 -9.26 -10.80 0.05
N GLN A 69 -8.93 -9.52 -0.05
CA GLN A 69 -9.65 -8.42 0.59
C GLN A 69 -10.29 -7.51 -0.46
N ALA A 70 -11.51 -7.05 -0.17
CA ALA A 70 -12.13 -5.97 -0.92
C ALA A 70 -11.51 -4.65 -0.44
N ASP A 71 -10.60 -4.12 -1.24
CA ASP A 71 -9.88 -2.88 -0.95
C ASP A 71 -10.68 -1.68 -1.42
N HIS A 72 -10.74 -0.65 -0.59
CA HIS A 72 -11.42 0.60 -0.88
C HIS A 72 -10.55 1.47 -1.79
N VAL A 73 -11.02 1.77 -3.00
CA VAL A 73 -10.31 2.64 -3.94
C VAL A 73 -10.14 4.05 -3.34
N LEU A 74 -11.25 4.64 -2.88
CA LEU A 74 -11.22 5.74 -1.94
C LEU A 74 -11.37 5.17 -0.54
N ALA A 75 -10.30 5.26 0.27
CA ALA A 75 -10.33 4.71 1.62
C ALA A 75 -11.42 5.38 2.47
N HIS A 76 -12.09 4.57 3.30
CA HIS A 76 -13.18 5.01 4.18
C HIS A 76 -12.78 6.21 5.08
N ALA A 77 -11.52 6.26 5.51
CA ALA A 77 -11.00 7.38 6.32
C ALA A 77 -11.08 8.75 5.61
N TYR A 78 -11.27 8.77 4.29
CA TYR A 78 -11.42 9.96 3.45
C TYR A 78 -12.83 10.07 2.84
N GLY A 79 -13.83 9.40 3.43
CA GLY A 79 -15.22 9.48 2.97
C GLY A 79 -15.57 8.49 1.86
N GLY A 80 -14.73 7.47 1.63
CA GLY A 80 -15.05 6.41 0.68
C GLY A 80 -16.26 5.58 1.10
N GLU A 81 -17.21 5.43 0.18
CA GLU A 81 -18.44 4.67 0.41
C GLU A 81 -18.19 3.17 0.58
N HIS A 82 -19.08 2.52 1.33
CA HIS A 82 -19.12 1.08 1.50
C HIS A 82 -19.99 0.44 0.39
N SER A 83 -19.53 0.55 -0.86
CA SER A 83 -20.26 0.11 -2.05
C SER A 83 -19.38 -0.74 -2.97
N VAL A 84 -19.99 -1.66 -3.72
CA VAL A 84 -19.28 -2.56 -4.66
C VAL A 84 -18.48 -1.75 -5.70
N GLU A 85 -18.95 -0.56 -6.02
CA GLU A 85 -18.37 0.40 -6.95
C GLU A 85 -17.01 0.90 -6.44
N ASN A 86 -16.89 1.18 -5.14
CA ASN A 86 -15.66 1.65 -4.49
C ASN A 86 -14.71 0.52 -4.08
N TYR A 87 -15.05 -0.74 -4.37
CA TYR A 87 -14.20 -1.88 -4.04
C TYR A 87 -13.45 -2.45 -5.26
N LEU A 88 -12.20 -2.83 -5.03
CA LEU A 88 -11.43 -3.69 -5.95
C LEU A 88 -10.77 -4.84 -5.18
N ALA A 89 -10.63 -6.00 -5.84
CA ALA A 89 -10.00 -7.14 -5.22
C ALA A 89 -8.49 -6.92 -5.04
N ALA A 90 -7.96 -7.29 -3.87
CA ALA A 90 -6.54 -7.22 -3.56
C ALA A 90 -6.07 -8.42 -2.73
N HIS A 91 -4.82 -8.84 -2.91
CA HIS A 91 -4.17 -9.71 -1.93
C HIS A 91 -4.05 -8.99 -0.59
N ALA A 92 -4.21 -9.72 0.52
CA ALA A 92 -4.11 -9.14 1.85
C ALA A 92 -2.76 -8.42 2.08
N ILE A 93 -1.66 -9.00 1.59
CA ILE A 93 -0.34 -8.37 1.68
C ILE A 93 -0.26 -7.08 0.85
N CYS A 94 -0.78 -7.09 -0.38
CA CYS A 94 -0.77 -5.91 -1.25
C CYS A 94 -1.60 -4.78 -0.66
N ASN A 95 -2.80 -5.08 -0.16
CA ASN A 95 -3.65 -4.10 0.50
C ASN A 95 -2.96 -3.50 1.73
N ASN A 96 -2.32 -4.34 2.55
CA ASN A 96 -1.59 -3.88 3.74
C ASN A 96 -0.42 -2.93 3.39
N TYR A 97 0.31 -3.16 2.30
CA TYR A 97 1.38 -2.23 1.87
C TYR A 97 0.86 -1.01 1.10
N ARG A 98 -0.26 -1.14 0.38
CA ARG A 98 -0.93 0.00 -0.27
C ARG A 98 -1.50 0.97 0.76
N TRP A 99 -2.08 0.42 1.83
CA TRP A 99 -2.66 1.16 2.95
C TRP A 99 -3.54 2.33 2.45
N HIS A 100 -3.74 3.36 3.25
CA HIS A 100 -4.40 4.59 2.81
C HIS A 100 -3.41 5.67 2.34
N TYR A 101 -2.30 5.27 1.71
CA TYR A 101 -1.35 6.23 1.14
C TYR A 101 -2.02 7.10 0.07
N GLY A 102 -1.69 8.39 0.05
CA GLY A 102 -2.08 9.28 -1.06
C GLY A 102 -1.33 8.91 -2.34
N SER A 103 -1.81 9.38 -3.49
CA SER A 103 -1.23 9.05 -4.80
C SER A 103 0.27 9.36 -4.87
N GLU A 104 0.68 10.56 -4.43
CA GLU A 104 2.09 10.96 -4.46
C GLU A 104 2.95 10.16 -3.46
N GLU A 105 2.48 9.97 -2.23
CA GLU A 105 3.20 9.19 -1.21
C GLU A 105 3.42 7.75 -1.69
N PHE A 106 2.38 7.14 -2.28
CA PHE A 106 2.46 5.79 -2.84
C PHE A 106 3.42 5.71 -4.02
N GLN A 107 3.42 6.68 -4.93
CA GLN A 107 4.38 6.75 -6.03
C GLN A 107 5.83 6.84 -5.53
N TRP A 108 6.10 7.60 -4.46
CA TRP A 108 7.42 7.66 -3.86
C TRP A 108 7.85 6.34 -3.24
N ILE A 109 6.94 5.63 -2.56
CA ILE A 109 7.20 4.30 -2.00
C ILE A 109 7.62 3.33 -3.11
N ILE A 110 6.88 3.30 -4.24
CA ILE A 110 7.22 2.45 -5.39
C ILE A 110 8.59 2.82 -5.96
N LYS A 111 8.84 4.11 -6.23
CA LYS A 111 10.11 4.57 -6.80
C LYS A 111 11.31 4.21 -5.93
N LEU A 112 11.20 4.42 -4.62
CA LEU A 112 12.24 4.04 -3.66
C LEU A 112 12.44 2.52 -3.62
N GLY A 113 11.35 1.74 -3.63
CA GLY A 113 11.42 0.28 -3.68
C GLY A 113 12.16 -0.23 -4.92
N VAL A 114 11.82 0.30 -6.11
CA VAL A 114 12.50 -0.06 -7.37
C VAL A 114 13.98 0.31 -7.33
N TRP A 115 14.31 1.52 -6.86
CA TRP A 115 15.69 1.99 -6.79
C TRP A 115 16.53 1.17 -5.80
N ILE A 116 16.05 0.96 -4.56
CA ILE A 116 16.78 0.18 -3.54
C ILE A 116 16.94 -1.27 -3.99
N ARG A 117 15.90 -1.91 -4.55
CA ARG A 117 15.99 -3.27 -5.10
C ARG A 117 17.12 -3.39 -6.13
N THR A 118 17.21 -2.41 -7.04
CA THR A 118 18.25 -2.39 -8.09
C THR A 118 19.64 -2.28 -7.47
N LEU A 119 19.82 -1.43 -6.46
CA LEU A 119 21.10 -1.30 -5.75
C LEU A 119 21.51 -2.58 -5.00
N ILE A 120 20.56 -3.28 -4.39
CA ILE A 120 20.80 -4.57 -3.73
C ILE A 120 21.26 -5.61 -4.77
N GLU A 121 20.60 -5.64 -5.92
CA GLU A 121 20.92 -6.56 -7.02
C GLU A 121 22.35 -6.34 -7.54
N THR A 122 22.79 -5.07 -7.62
CA THR A 122 24.16 -4.71 -7.99
C THR A 122 25.15 -4.78 -6.83
N ARG A 123 24.74 -5.27 -5.65
CA ARG A 123 25.56 -5.38 -4.43
C ARG A 123 26.23 -4.07 -4.01
N ASP A 124 25.52 -2.95 -4.16
CA ASP A 124 25.98 -1.68 -3.60
C ASP A 124 26.18 -1.80 -2.08
N SER A 125 27.29 -1.29 -1.57
CA SER A 125 27.70 -1.52 -0.17
C SER A 125 26.70 -0.97 0.84
N LEU A 126 26.14 0.21 0.59
CA LEU A 126 25.13 0.81 1.44
C LEU A 126 23.81 0.04 1.35
N ALA A 127 23.41 -0.35 0.14
CA ALA A 127 22.18 -1.10 -0.08
C ALA A 127 22.21 -2.48 0.60
N MET A 128 23.35 -3.16 0.65
CA MET A 128 23.50 -4.42 1.36
C MET A 128 23.29 -4.26 2.87
N ILE A 129 23.84 -3.19 3.48
CA ILE A 129 23.58 -2.87 4.90
C ILE A 129 22.09 -2.64 5.14
N LEU A 130 21.41 -1.92 4.24
CA LEU A 130 19.97 -1.70 4.32
C LEU A 130 19.17 -3.01 4.16
N ALA A 131 19.60 -3.90 3.26
CA ALA A 131 18.97 -5.20 3.04
C ALA A 131 19.05 -6.08 4.29
N GLU A 132 20.21 -6.15 4.95
CA GLU A 132 20.37 -6.92 6.20
C GLU A 132 19.45 -6.39 7.30
N ARG A 133 19.38 -5.06 7.47
CA ARG A 133 18.45 -4.42 8.41
C ARG A 133 17.00 -4.74 8.09
N TYR A 134 16.63 -4.72 6.81
CA TYR A 134 15.29 -5.06 6.36
C TYR A 134 14.95 -6.54 6.60
N ILE A 135 15.86 -7.47 6.31
CA ILE A 135 15.68 -8.90 6.59
C ILE A 135 15.45 -9.14 8.09
N LYS A 136 16.23 -8.47 8.95
CA LYS A 136 16.03 -8.53 10.41
C LYS A 136 14.64 -8.02 10.80
N HIS A 137 14.21 -6.89 10.24
CA HIS A 137 12.88 -6.34 10.47
C HIS A 137 11.76 -7.31 10.05
N GLU A 138 11.85 -7.90 8.85
CA GLU A 138 10.86 -8.85 8.34
C GLU A 138 10.79 -10.13 9.18
N ARG A 139 11.94 -10.66 9.64
CA ARG A 139 11.97 -11.80 10.57
C ARG A 139 11.15 -11.49 11.83
N HIS A 140 11.36 -10.32 12.44
CA HIS A 140 10.58 -9.89 13.61
C HIS A 140 9.10 -9.65 13.31
N ARG A 141 8.75 -9.25 12.08
CA ARG A 141 7.34 -9.10 11.67
C ARG A 141 6.66 -10.47 11.54
N ILE A 142 7.32 -11.44 10.93
CA ILE A 142 6.81 -12.81 10.74
C ILE A 142 6.65 -13.52 12.08
N THR A 143 7.61 -13.40 13.00
CA THR A 143 7.51 -14.05 14.32
C THR A 143 6.31 -13.52 15.12
N ARG A 144 6.03 -12.21 15.05
CA ARG A 144 4.85 -11.60 15.70
C ARG A 144 3.51 -12.01 15.09
N GLN A 145 3.48 -12.46 13.83
CA GLN A 145 2.26 -12.93 13.18
C GLN A 145 1.94 -14.40 13.46
N LYS A 146 2.90 -15.17 13.99
CA LYS A 146 2.73 -16.59 14.34
C LYS A 146 2.34 -16.83 15.80
N GLN A 147 2.33 -15.77 16.62
CA GLN A 147 1.79 -15.76 17.98
C GLN A 147 0.36 -15.24 17.94
#